data_AF-A0A8C8CTN7-F1
#
_entry.id   AF-A0A8C8CTN7-F1
#
_cell.length_a   1.000
_cell.length_b   1.000
_cell.length_c   1.000
_cell.angle_alpha   90.00
_cell.angle_beta   90.00
_cell.angle_gamma   90.00
#
_symmetry.space_group_name_H-M   'P 1'
#
loop_
_entity.id
_entity.type
_entity.pdbx_description
1 polymer ?
#
loop_
_entity_poly.entity_id
_entity_poly.type
_entity_poly.pdbx_seq_one_letter_code
_entity_poly.pdbx_strand_id
1 'polypeptide(L)'
;MFAKLKKKIAEEAATAPRTGVRMPRSYSKESITSVGADSGDDFASDGSSSRDDLSSQILRRNDQIRKLEAKLSDYAEQLRLMQKTKDKLEIALEKHQDSSMRKLQDQNETHQANRAKMAEGMALALDKKDQEWMERISTLEQEKASLSVRLDEMMEQSLTLFQKRDDLDELEGFQQQELAKVKHMLLSKEEQLVQQERKLKPETESDGKERAQEGREERPDRIFTELTLGPAPGPNTTVTNTSDLNDSREINFEYLKHVVLKFMSSREAEAYQLIRAVSVLLNFTGEEEDMLKQTLEYKMSWFGSKPSLKGIVRPSVSGAPAHWS
;
A
#
# COMPACT_ATOMS: atom_id res chain seq x y z
N MET A 1 12.58 -19.66 -8.72
CA MET A 1 11.19 -20.13 -8.90
C MET A 1 11.12 -21.48 -9.63
N PHE A 2 11.85 -21.68 -10.73
CA PHE A 2 11.84 -22.95 -11.50
C PHE A 2 12.37 -24.20 -10.76
N ALA A 3 13.38 -24.05 -9.89
CA ALA A 3 13.96 -25.19 -9.17
C ALA A 3 13.00 -25.82 -8.14
N LYS A 4 12.15 -25.00 -7.51
CA LYS A 4 11.14 -25.47 -6.55
C LYS A 4 9.99 -26.22 -7.26
N LEU A 5 9.66 -25.80 -8.48
CA LEU A 5 8.64 -26.50 -9.29
C LEU A 5 9.15 -27.86 -9.77
N LYS A 6 10.41 -27.96 -10.21
CA LYS A 6 11.03 -29.25 -10.58
C LYS A 6 11.11 -30.22 -9.39
N LYS A 7 11.46 -29.72 -8.20
CA LYS A 7 11.49 -30.55 -6.98
C LYS A 7 10.09 -31.05 -6.60
N LYS A 8 9.07 -30.19 -6.71
CA LYS A 8 7.68 -30.54 -6.37
C LYS A 8 7.06 -31.56 -7.35
N ILE A 9 7.37 -31.46 -8.64
CA ILE A 9 6.94 -32.46 -9.65
C ILE A 9 7.63 -33.82 -9.43
N ALA A 10 8.91 -33.82 -9.06
CA ALA A 10 9.63 -35.07 -8.78
C ALA A 10 9.15 -35.76 -7.48
N GLU A 11 8.76 -35.00 -6.47
CA GLU A 11 8.25 -35.49 -5.19
C GLU A 11 6.78 -35.98 -5.29
N GLU A 12 5.98 -35.35 -6.16
CA GLU A 12 4.60 -35.75 -6.45
C GLU A 12 4.54 -36.98 -7.39
N ALA A 13 5.50 -37.14 -8.31
CA ALA A 13 5.63 -38.35 -9.12
C ALA A 13 6.08 -39.58 -8.30
N ALA A 14 6.74 -39.38 -7.15
CA ALA A 14 7.18 -40.46 -6.27
C ALA A 14 6.09 -40.95 -5.29
N THR A 15 5.02 -40.19 -5.11
CA THR A 15 3.93 -40.49 -4.15
C THR A 15 2.63 -40.94 -4.81
N ALA A 16 2.60 -41.11 -6.14
CA ALA A 16 1.47 -41.72 -6.83
C ALA A 16 1.33 -43.20 -6.39
N PRO A 17 0.14 -43.64 -5.92
CA PRO A 17 -0.10 -45.05 -5.66
C PRO A 17 0.00 -45.77 -7.01
N ARG A 18 0.97 -46.68 -7.14
CA ARG A 18 1.07 -47.58 -8.29
C ARG A 18 -0.25 -48.34 -8.37
N THR A 19 -1.09 -48.00 -9.34
CA THR A 19 -2.20 -48.84 -9.80
C THR A 19 -1.60 -50.04 -10.50
N GLY A 20 -1.03 -50.94 -9.70
CA GLY A 20 -0.64 -52.27 -10.11
C GLY A 20 -1.90 -53.07 -10.37
N VAL A 21 -2.36 -53.08 -11.62
CA VAL A 21 -3.30 -54.08 -12.13
C VAL A 21 -2.61 -55.44 -12.00
N ARG A 22 -2.80 -56.09 -10.86
CA ARG A 22 -2.46 -57.51 -10.67
C ARG A 22 -3.67 -58.30 -11.14
N MET A 23 -3.69 -58.62 -12.43
CA MET A 23 -4.54 -59.67 -12.98
C MET A 23 -4.35 -60.96 -12.17
N PRO A 24 -5.39 -61.54 -11.56
CA PRO A 24 -5.31 -62.90 -11.05
C PRO A 24 -5.30 -63.85 -12.24
N ARG A 25 -4.14 -64.46 -12.47
CA ARG A 25 -3.97 -65.62 -13.34
C ARG A 25 -4.33 -66.87 -12.52
N SER A 26 -4.92 -67.87 -13.19
CA SER A 26 -5.39 -69.18 -12.68
C SER A 26 -6.76 -69.12 -11.99
N TYR A 27 -7.73 -70.00 -12.27
CA TYR A 27 -7.67 -71.39 -12.74
C TYR A 27 -8.99 -71.74 -13.47
N SER A 28 -8.92 -72.12 -14.74
CA SER A 28 -9.92 -73.02 -15.32
C SER A 28 -9.55 -74.43 -14.87
N LYS A 29 -10.43 -75.08 -14.12
CA LYS A 29 -10.38 -76.53 -13.87
C LYS A 29 -11.66 -77.10 -14.47
N GLU A 30 -11.63 -77.37 -15.77
CA GLU A 30 -12.50 -78.38 -16.35
C GLU A 30 -12.08 -79.75 -15.79
N SER A 31 -12.81 -80.22 -14.78
CA SER A 31 -12.79 -81.62 -14.37
C SER A 31 -13.61 -82.44 -15.37
N ILE A 32 -12.97 -82.86 -16.45
CA ILE A 32 -13.44 -83.97 -17.29
C ILE A 32 -12.94 -85.28 -16.67
N THR A 33 -13.82 -85.93 -15.92
CA THR A 33 -13.64 -87.34 -15.55
C THR A 33 -13.81 -88.18 -16.82
N SER A 34 -12.68 -88.57 -17.39
CA SER A 34 -12.54 -89.65 -18.35
C SER A 34 -12.99 -90.97 -17.70
N VAL A 35 -14.26 -91.33 -17.86
CA VAL A 35 -14.73 -92.71 -17.63
C VAL A 35 -14.39 -93.52 -18.86
N GLY A 36 -13.48 -94.47 -18.65
CA GLY A 36 -12.96 -95.38 -19.66
C GLY A 36 -14.02 -96.31 -20.23
N ALA A 37 -13.69 -96.79 -21.42
CA ALA A 37 -14.40 -97.77 -22.22
C ALA A 37 -14.79 -99.02 -21.41
N ASP A 38 -16.06 -99.41 -21.54
CA ASP A 38 -16.52 -100.77 -21.26
C ASP A 38 -17.12 -101.32 -22.57
N SER A 39 -16.31 -102.11 -23.28
CA SER A 39 -16.75 -102.98 -24.37
C SER A 39 -17.23 -104.28 -23.77
N GLY A 40 -18.54 -104.37 -23.53
CA GLY A 40 -19.25 -105.63 -23.31
C GLY A 40 -19.98 -106.01 -24.59
N ASP A 41 -19.30 -106.79 -25.42
CA ASP A 41 -19.86 -107.58 -26.51
C ASP A 41 -20.61 -108.76 -25.88
N ASP A 42 -21.92 -108.83 -26.07
CA ASP A 42 -22.74 -110.03 -25.87
C ASP A 42 -24.10 -109.81 -26.56
N PHE A 43 -24.13 -110.00 -27.88
CA PHE A 43 -25.37 -110.20 -28.62
C PHE A 43 -25.60 -111.69 -28.85
N ALA A 44 -26.34 -112.32 -27.93
CA ALA A 44 -26.97 -113.60 -28.18
C ALA A 44 -28.05 -113.44 -29.26
N SER A 45 -27.85 -114.18 -30.33
CA SER A 45 -28.78 -114.35 -31.44
C SER A 45 -30.07 -115.04 -30.96
N ASP A 46 -31.20 -114.33 -30.98
CA ASP A 46 -32.51 -114.99 -31.11
C ASP A 46 -33.46 -114.17 -32.00
N GLY A 47 -33.90 -114.82 -33.08
CA GLY A 47 -34.50 -114.24 -34.28
C GLY A 47 -35.99 -113.91 -34.17
N SER A 48 -36.47 -113.50 -32.99
CA SER A 48 -37.91 -113.26 -32.74
C SER A 48 -38.24 -112.01 -31.90
N SER A 49 -37.29 -111.09 -31.66
CA SER A 49 -37.47 -109.86 -30.81
C SER A 49 -37.01 -108.54 -31.49
N SER A 50 -36.48 -108.60 -32.71
CA SER A 50 -35.83 -107.47 -33.40
C SER A 50 -36.69 -106.21 -33.58
N ARG A 51 -38.02 -106.33 -33.55
CA ARG A 51 -38.94 -105.19 -33.67
C ARG A 51 -39.25 -104.53 -32.34
N ASP A 52 -39.41 -105.31 -31.27
CA ASP A 52 -39.76 -104.80 -29.94
C ASP A 52 -38.54 -104.18 -29.24
N ASP A 53 -37.34 -104.70 -29.48
CA ASP A 53 -36.08 -104.11 -28.99
C ASP A 53 -35.76 -102.78 -29.67
N LEU A 54 -35.96 -102.68 -30.99
CA LEU A 54 -35.81 -101.42 -31.72
C LEU A 54 -36.82 -100.37 -31.25
N SER A 55 -38.06 -100.80 -31.00
CA SER A 55 -39.12 -99.93 -30.46
C SER A 55 -38.76 -99.39 -29.07
N SER A 56 -38.20 -100.24 -28.20
CA SER A 56 -37.71 -99.85 -26.87
C SER A 56 -36.52 -98.88 -26.94
N GLN A 57 -35.60 -99.08 -27.89
CA GLN A 57 -34.47 -98.18 -28.11
C GLN A 57 -34.90 -96.80 -28.61
N ILE A 58 -35.89 -96.74 -29.52
CA ILE A 58 -36.50 -95.50 -30.00
C ILE A 58 -37.16 -94.74 -28.84
N LEU A 59 -37.90 -95.44 -27.97
CA LEU A 59 -38.55 -94.83 -26.81
C LEU A 59 -37.52 -94.18 -25.85
N ARG A 60 -36.44 -94.90 -25.51
CA ARG A 60 -35.36 -94.37 -24.66
C ARG A 60 -34.68 -93.14 -25.28
N ARG A 61 -34.43 -93.15 -26.60
CA ARG A 61 -33.88 -91.99 -27.32
C ARG A 61 -34.85 -90.81 -27.31
N ASN A 62 -36.14 -91.02 -27.52
CA ASN A 62 -37.16 -89.97 -27.44
C ASN A 62 -37.27 -89.38 -26.02
N ASP A 63 -37.14 -90.19 -24.97
CA ASP A 63 -37.09 -89.71 -23.59
C ASP A 63 -35.82 -88.89 -23.32
N GLN A 64 -34.67 -89.31 -23.87
CA GLN A 64 -33.43 -88.57 -23.77
C GLN A 64 -33.50 -87.24 -24.52
N ILE A 65 -34.07 -87.22 -25.73
CA ILE A 65 -34.32 -86.00 -26.51
C ILE A 65 -35.18 -85.04 -25.69
N ARG A 66 -36.33 -85.49 -25.15
CA ARG A 66 -37.19 -84.65 -24.30
C ARG A 66 -36.46 -84.08 -23.08
N LYS A 67 -35.60 -84.87 -22.42
CA LYS A 67 -34.77 -84.37 -21.31
C LYS A 67 -33.75 -83.32 -21.75
N LEU A 68 -33.14 -83.49 -22.92
CA LEU A 68 -32.20 -82.52 -23.47
C LEU A 68 -32.91 -81.25 -23.94
N GLU A 69 -34.10 -81.36 -24.53
CA GLU A 69 -34.95 -80.24 -24.89
C GLU A 69 -35.35 -79.41 -23.67
N ALA A 70 -35.75 -80.07 -22.57
CA ALA A 70 -36.06 -79.40 -21.30
C ALA A 70 -34.83 -78.63 -20.76
N LYS A 71 -33.66 -79.27 -20.72
CA LYS A 71 -32.42 -78.61 -20.28
C LYS A 71 -32.01 -77.44 -21.18
N LEU A 72 -32.19 -77.57 -22.50
CA LEU A 72 -31.94 -76.49 -23.46
C LEU A 72 -32.88 -75.30 -23.19
N SER A 73 -34.15 -75.57 -22.88
CA SER A 73 -35.11 -74.55 -22.47
C SER A 73 -34.68 -73.85 -21.17
N ASP A 74 -34.30 -74.60 -20.14
CA ASP A 74 -33.82 -74.05 -18.86
C ASP A 74 -32.59 -73.15 -19.04
N TYR A 75 -31.62 -73.59 -19.86
CA TYR A 75 -30.44 -72.79 -20.17
C TYR A 75 -30.78 -71.53 -20.97
N ALA A 76 -31.74 -71.59 -21.90
CA ALA A 76 -32.20 -70.41 -22.64
C ALA A 76 -32.87 -69.38 -21.71
N GLU A 77 -33.68 -69.84 -20.75
CA GLU A 77 -34.26 -68.97 -19.72
C GLU A 77 -33.21 -68.36 -18.80
N GLN A 78 -32.23 -69.15 -18.36
CA GLN A 78 -31.13 -68.68 -17.53
C GLN A 78 -30.30 -67.62 -18.25
N LEU A 79 -29.99 -67.82 -19.53
CA LEU A 79 -29.30 -66.83 -20.37
C LEU A 79 -30.10 -65.53 -20.47
N ARG A 80 -31.42 -65.60 -20.67
CA ARG A 80 -32.28 -64.41 -20.74
C ARG A 80 -32.31 -63.65 -19.40
N LEU A 81 -32.32 -64.38 -18.28
CA LEU A 81 -32.27 -63.78 -16.95
C LEU A 81 -30.92 -63.10 -16.70
N MET A 82 -29.82 -63.78 -17.03
CA MET A 82 -28.46 -63.25 -16.91
C MET A 82 -28.25 -62.00 -17.78
N GLN A 83 -28.78 -62.00 -19.00
CA GLN A 83 -28.77 -60.82 -19.87
C GLN A 83 -29.53 -59.65 -19.23
N LYS A 84 -30.75 -59.88 -18.72
CA LYS A 84 -31.52 -58.84 -18.03
C LYS A 84 -30.83 -58.30 -16.77
N THR A 85 -30.11 -59.14 -16.03
CA THR A 85 -29.32 -58.68 -14.88
C THR A 85 -28.09 -57.89 -15.31
N LYS A 86 -27.42 -58.30 -16.39
CA LYS A 86 -26.29 -57.56 -16.97
C LYS A 86 -26.72 -56.16 -17.40
N ASP A 87 -27.79 -56.04 -18.18
CA ASP A 87 -28.28 -54.74 -18.68
C ASP A 87 -28.64 -53.79 -17.51
N LYS A 88 -29.26 -54.33 -16.44
CA LYS A 88 -29.56 -53.55 -15.23
C LYS A 88 -28.30 -53.04 -14.53
N LEU A 89 -27.26 -53.88 -14.44
CA LEU A 89 -26.00 -53.50 -13.81
C LEU A 89 -25.24 -52.49 -14.66
N GLU A 90 -25.26 -52.62 -15.99
CA GLU A 90 -24.69 -51.64 -16.91
C GLU A 90 -25.34 -50.27 -16.75
N ILE A 91 -26.69 -50.21 -16.75
CA ILE A 91 -27.43 -48.96 -16.53
C ILE A 91 -27.12 -48.36 -15.15
N ALA A 92 -27.04 -49.19 -14.10
CA ALA A 92 -26.74 -48.70 -12.75
C ALA A 92 -25.31 -48.14 -12.66
N LEU A 93 -24.35 -48.79 -13.33
CA LEU A 93 -22.97 -48.33 -13.39
C LEU A 93 -22.84 -47.02 -14.16
N GLU A 94 -23.48 -46.91 -15.32
CA GLU A 94 -23.48 -45.68 -16.14
C GLU A 94 -24.09 -44.52 -15.34
N LYS A 95 -25.27 -44.71 -14.73
CA LYS A 95 -25.89 -43.68 -13.88
C LYS A 95 -25.02 -43.27 -12.71
N HIS A 96 -24.32 -44.22 -12.08
CA HIS A 96 -23.41 -43.93 -10.99
C HIS A 96 -22.19 -43.12 -11.48
N GLN A 97 -21.62 -43.48 -12.63
CA GLN A 97 -20.51 -42.76 -13.26
C GLN A 97 -20.92 -41.34 -13.66
N ASP A 98 -22.06 -41.16 -14.31
CA ASP A 98 -22.60 -39.85 -14.69
C ASP A 98 -22.86 -38.97 -13.46
N SER A 99 -23.47 -39.54 -12.43
CA SER A 99 -23.72 -38.83 -11.17
C SER A 99 -22.43 -38.42 -10.47
N SER A 100 -21.40 -39.27 -10.53
CA SER A 100 -20.10 -38.96 -9.94
C SER A 100 -19.36 -37.89 -10.74
N MET A 101 -19.37 -37.97 -12.07
CA MET A 101 -18.76 -36.99 -12.95
C MET A 101 -19.42 -35.62 -12.80
N ARG A 102 -20.76 -35.59 -12.78
CA ARG A 102 -21.53 -34.36 -12.60
C ARG A 102 -21.25 -33.68 -11.27
N LYS A 103 -21.17 -34.45 -10.17
CA LYS A 103 -20.79 -33.89 -8.86
C LYS A 103 -19.39 -33.26 -8.85
N LEU A 104 -18.41 -33.90 -9.51
CA LEU A 104 -17.07 -33.33 -9.63
C LEU A 104 -17.07 -32.06 -10.49
N GLN A 105 -17.85 -32.05 -11.56
CA GLN A 105 -18.02 -30.88 -12.41
C GLN A 105 -18.66 -29.72 -11.62
N ASP A 106 -19.78 -29.95 -10.94
CA ASP A 106 -20.48 -28.94 -10.14
C ASP A 106 -19.58 -28.37 -9.02
N GLN A 107 -18.77 -29.21 -8.37
CA GLN A 107 -17.78 -28.77 -7.38
C GLN A 107 -16.72 -27.87 -8.02
N ASN A 108 -16.17 -28.27 -9.16
CA ASN A 108 -15.16 -27.48 -9.87
C ASN A 108 -15.73 -26.13 -10.33
N GLU A 109 -16.93 -26.10 -10.89
CA GLU A 109 -17.63 -24.87 -11.29
C GLU A 109 -17.87 -23.96 -10.08
N THR A 110 -18.32 -24.52 -8.95
CA THR A 110 -18.51 -23.78 -7.71
C THR A 110 -17.21 -23.18 -7.19
N HIS A 111 -16.11 -23.95 -7.20
CA HIS A 111 -14.80 -23.45 -6.78
C HIS A 111 -14.28 -22.35 -7.71
N GLN A 112 -14.47 -22.49 -9.02
CA GLN A 112 -14.09 -21.45 -9.99
C GLN A 112 -14.92 -20.19 -9.81
N ALA A 113 -16.24 -20.31 -9.65
CA ALA A 113 -17.14 -19.19 -9.39
C ALA A 113 -16.78 -18.46 -8.08
N ASN A 114 -16.47 -19.22 -7.01
CA ASN A 114 -16.06 -18.63 -5.74
C ASN A 114 -14.73 -17.87 -5.83
N ARG A 115 -13.73 -18.43 -6.55
CA ARG A 115 -12.48 -17.69 -6.82
C ARG A 115 -12.72 -16.44 -7.64
N ALA A 116 -13.57 -16.51 -8.66
CA ALA A 116 -13.92 -15.37 -9.50
C ALA A 116 -14.59 -14.26 -8.66
N LYS A 117 -15.57 -14.61 -7.82
CA LYS A 117 -16.22 -13.67 -6.90
C LYS A 117 -15.24 -13.00 -5.93
N MET A 118 -14.29 -13.76 -5.39
CA MET A 118 -13.26 -13.19 -4.51
C MET A 118 -12.34 -12.22 -5.27
N ALA A 119 -11.94 -12.58 -6.49
CA ALA A 119 -11.12 -11.73 -7.35
C ALA A 119 -11.86 -10.43 -7.73
N GLU A 120 -13.14 -10.54 -8.11
CA GLU A 120 -14.01 -9.40 -8.43
C GLU A 120 -14.22 -8.49 -7.21
N GLY A 121 -14.46 -9.06 -6.03
CA GLY A 121 -14.59 -8.29 -4.79
C GLY A 121 -13.33 -7.52 -4.42
N MET A 122 -12.14 -8.11 -4.62
CA MET A 122 -10.87 -7.42 -4.44
C MET A 122 -10.67 -6.31 -5.48
N ALA A 123 -11.02 -6.56 -6.74
CA ALA A 123 -10.93 -5.55 -7.81
C ALA A 123 -11.83 -4.34 -7.54
N LEU A 124 -13.08 -4.58 -7.13
CA LEU A 124 -14.01 -3.51 -6.74
C LEU A 124 -13.52 -2.70 -5.53
N ALA A 125 -12.89 -3.35 -4.56
CA ALA A 125 -12.34 -2.65 -3.39
C ALA A 125 -11.13 -1.76 -3.76
N LEU A 126 -10.30 -2.19 -4.71
CA LEU A 126 -9.20 -1.39 -5.24
C LEU A 126 -9.73 -0.21 -6.06
N ASP A 127 -10.69 -0.44 -6.96
CA ASP A 127 -11.30 0.63 -7.77
C ASP A 127 -11.96 1.71 -6.90
N LYS A 128 -12.65 1.30 -5.83
CA LYS A 128 -13.21 2.26 -4.85
C LYS A 128 -12.11 3.08 -4.15
N LYS A 129 -10.99 2.45 -3.78
CA LYS A 129 -9.85 3.17 -3.19
C LYS A 129 -9.25 4.16 -4.18
N ASP A 130 -9.09 3.77 -5.44
CA ASP A 130 -8.57 4.65 -6.49
C ASP A 130 -9.50 5.85 -6.72
N GLN A 131 -10.82 5.65 -6.70
CA GLN A 131 -11.81 6.74 -6.75
C GLN A 131 -11.68 7.69 -5.54
N GLU A 132 -11.60 7.15 -4.31
CA GLU A 132 -11.40 7.96 -3.10
C GLU A 132 -10.11 8.79 -3.16
N TRP A 133 -9.02 8.21 -3.67
CA TRP A 133 -7.75 8.93 -3.87
C TRP A 133 -7.84 10.01 -4.95
N MET A 134 -8.51 9.72 -6.06
CA MET A 134 -8.74 10.70 -7.13
C MET A 134 -9.55 11.90 -6.64
N GLU A 135 -10.62 11.67 -5.87
CA GLU A 135 -11.38 12.74 -5.23
C GLU A 135 -10.52 13.54 -4.26
N ARG A 136 -9.72 12.86 -3.41
CA ARG A 136 -8.82 13.53 -2.47
C ARG A 136 -7.80 14.42 -3.19
N ILE A 137 -7.19 13.93 -4.26
CA ILE A 137 -6.26 14.71 -5.09
C ILE A 137 -6.98 15.92 -5.69
N SER A 138 -8.16 15.74 -6.27
CA SER A 138 -8.95 16.85 -6.82
C SER A 138 -9.26 17.92 -5.77
N THR A 139 -9.60 17.53 -4.54
CA THR A 139 -9.86 18.50 -3.45
C THR A 139 -8.59 19.27 -3.08
N LEU A 140 -7.45 18.58 -2.95
CA LEU A 140 -6.17 19.20 -2.62
C LEU A 140 -5.66 20.12 -3.73
N GLU A 141 -5.91 19.76 -4.99
CA GLU A 141 -5.59 20.61 -6.14
C GLU A 141 -6.42 21.90 -6.16
N GLN A 142 -7.71 21.82 -5.84
CA GLN A 142 -8.57 23.00 -5.68
C GLN A 142 -8.14 23.89 -4.51
N GLU A 143 -7.85 23.30 -3.35
CA GLU A 143 -7.34 24.02 -2.18
C GLU A 143 -6.01 24.72 -2.50
N LYS A 144 -5.07 24.00 -3.13
CA LYS A 144 -3.79 24.56 -3.58
C LYS A 144 -3.99 25.73 -4.53
N ALA A 145 -4.89 25.60 -5.51
CA ALA A 145 -5.20 26.68 -6.44
C ALA A 145 -5.77 27.91 -5.70
N SER A 146 -6.71 27.71 -4.77
CA SER A 146 -7.30 28.80 -3.98
C SER A 146 -6.28 29.52 -3.09
N LEU A 147 -5.37 28.76 -2.46
CA LEU A 147 -4.32 29.32 -1.62
C LEU A 147 -3.28 30.08 -2.45
N SER A 148 -2.97 29.58 -3.65
CA SER A 148 -2.09 30.28 -4.60
C SER A 148 -2.67 31.64 -4.99
N VAL A 149 -3.95 31.69 -5.36
CA VAL A 149 -4.63 32.95 -5.70
C VAL A 149 -4.59 33.93 -4.53
N ARG A 150 -4.90 33.46 -3.31
CA ARG A 150 -4.85 34.32 -2.11
C ARG A 150 -3.45 34.84 -1.80
N LEU A 151 -2.41 34.05 -2.08
CA LEU A 151 -1.02 34.46 -1.91
C LEU A 151 -0.65 35.56 -2.92
N ASP A 152 -1.06 35.40 -4.18
CA ASP A 152 -0.82 36.38 -5.23
C ASP A 152 -1.56 37.70 -4.92
N GLU A 153 -2.81 37.64 -4.46
CA GLU A 153 -3.57 38.81 -4.01
C GLU A 153 -2.89 39.56 -2.87
N MET A 154 -2.38 38.83 -1.86
CA MET A 154 -1.65 39.44 -0.74
C MET A 154 -0.34 40.08 -1.19
N MET A 155 0.37 39.46 -2.13
CA MET A 155 1.60 40.00 -2.71
C MET A 155 1.32 41.30 -3.48
N GLU A 156 0.25 41.34 -4.27
CA GLU A 156 -0.18 42.55 -4.99
C GLU A 156 -0.62 43.66 -4.03
N GLN A 157 -1.35 43.32 -2.96
CA GLN A 157 -1.68 44.26 -1.88
C GLN A 157 -0.43 44.83 -1.20
N SER A 158 0.58 43.99 -0.94
CA SER A 158 1.86 44.47 -0.38
C SER A 158 2.58 45.43 -1.33
N LEU A 159 2.59 45.13 -2.63
CA LEU A 159 3.21 45.99 -3.64
C LEU A 159 2.51 47.35 -3.74
N THR A 160 1.18 47.35 -3.77
CA THR A 160 0.39 48.59 -3.84
C THR A 160 0.52 49.44 -2.58
N LEU A 161 0.65 48.83 -1.39
CA LEU A 161 0.94 49.55 -0.15
C LEU A 161 2.34 50.18 -0.18
N PHE A 162 3.33 49.49 -0.74
CA PHE A 162 4.68 50.03 -0.89
C PHE A 162 4.70 51.24 -1.83
N GLN A 163 4.06 51.14 -3.00
CA GLN A 163 3.91 52.27 -3.93
C GLN A 163 3.25 53.48 -3.27
N LYS A 164 2.16 53.28 -2.53
CA LYS A 164 1.48 54.37 -1.80
C LYS A 164 2.37 55.00 -0.72
N ARG A 165 3.26 54.23 -0.11
CA ARG A 165 4.23 54.72 0.88
C ARG A 165 5.26 55.62 0.20
N ASP A 166 5.82 55.17 -0.92
CA ASP A 166 6.77 55.95 -1.71
C ASP A 166 6.15 57.27 -2.21
N ASP A 167 4.91 57.23 -2.73
CA ASP A 167 4.18 58.42 -3.17
C ASP A 167 3.94 59.42 -2.02
N LEU A 168 3.65 58.90 -0.81
CA LEU A 168 3.47 59.73 0.39
C LEU A 168 4.78 60.40 0.82
N ASP A 169 5.88 59.66 0.83
CA ASP A 169 7.20 60.17 1.19
C ASP A 169 7.67 61.25 0.18
N GLU A 170 7.38 61.07 -1.12
CA GLU A 170 7.65 62.09 -2.15
C GLU A 170 6.82 63.36 -1.90
N LEU A 171 5.53 63.21 -1.59
CA LEU A 171 4.64 64.34 -1.32
C LEU A 171 5.01 65.08 -0.04
N GLU A 172 5.42 64.37 1.01
CA GLU A 172 5.97 64.96 2.24
C GLU A 172 7.26 65.73 1.94
N GLY A 173 8.14 65.19 1.08
CA GLY A 173 9.32 65.90 0.58
C GLY A 173 8.99 67.23 -0.10
N PHE A 174 7.98 67.26 -0.98
CA PHE A 174 7.51 68.50 -1.61
C PHE A 174 6.92 69.48 -0.59
N GLN A 175 6.11 69.01 0.36
CA GLN A 175 5.55 69.85 1.42
C GLN A 175 6.66 70.47 2.29
N GLN A 176 7.67 69.69 2.66
CA GLN A 176 8.81 70.17 3.44
C GLN A 176 9.61 71.23 2.69
N GLN A 177 9.78 71.04 1.37
CA GLN A 177 10.44 72.02 0.49
C GLN A 177 9.66 73.33 0.43
N GLU A 178 8.35 73.28 0.21
CA GLU A 178 7.49 74.48 0.18
C GLU A 178 7.48 75.19 1.53
N LEU A 179 7.39 74.46 2.64
CA LEU A 179 7.46 75.04 3.98
C LEU A 179 8.79 75.75 4.23
N ALA A 180 9.91 75.15 3.80
CA ALA A 180 11.22 75.78 3.89
C ALA A 180 11.32 77.07 3.07
N LYS A 181 10.76 77.08 1.84
CA LYS A 181 10.69 78.30 1.00
C LYS A 181 9.87 79.39 1.67
N VAL A 182 8.68 79.07 2.18
CA VAL A 182 7.81 80.03 2.89
C VAL A 182 8.52 80.58 4.13
N LYS A 183 9.13 79.71 4.94
CA LYS A 183 9.89 80.12 6.13
C LYS A 183 11.02 81.09 5.77
N HIS A 184 11.76 80.82 4.69
CA HIS A 184 12.81 81.71 4.20
C HIS A 184 12.26 83.07 3.75
N MET A 185 11.20 83.10 2.93
CA MET A 185 10.60 84.36 2.49
C MET A 185 10.10 85.20 3.67
N LEU A 186 9.51 84.57 4.69
CA LEU A 186 8.95 85.26 5.85
C LEU A 186 10.07 85.87 6.71
N LEU A 187 11.14 85.10 6.97
CA LEU A 187 12.36 85.59 7.62
C LEU A 187 12.96 86.80 6.86
N SER A 188 13.12 86.70 5.53
CA SER A 188 13.65 87.82 4.74
C SER A 188 12.75 89.07 4.77
N LYS A 189 11.42 88.89 4.82
CA LYS A 189 10.49 90.02 4.97
C LYS A 189 10.56 90.65 6.36
N GLU A 190 10.68 89.83 7.40
CA GLU A 190 10.86 90.29 8.78
C GLU A 190 12.17 91.09 8.92
N GLU A 191 13.27 90.61 8.34
CA GLU A 191 14.54 91.35 8.27
C GLU A 191 14.40 92.71 7.57
N GLN A 192 13.67 92.77 6.44
CA GLN A 192 13.40 94.02 5.72
C GLN A 192 12.56 95.00 6.55
N LEU A 193 11.54 94.50 7.25
CA LEU A 193 10.70 95.31 8.14
C LEU A 193 11.51 95.89 9.30
N VAL A 194 12.33 95.08 9.96
CA VAL A 194 13.24 95.54 11.03
C VAL A 194 14.19 96.62 10.51
N GLN A 195 14.72 96.47 9.29
CA GLN A 195 15.56 97.49 8.68
C GLN A 195 14.81 98.80 8.36
N GLN A 196 13.56 98.72 7.91
CA GLN A 196 12.73 99.91 7.68
C GLN A 196 12.33 100.60 8.98
N GLU A 197 11.98 99.84 10.02
CA GLU A 197 11.65 100.39 11.34
C GLU A 197 12.85 101.13 11.95
N ARG A 198 14.06 100.58 11.80
CA ARG A 198 15.31 101.27 12.21
C ARG A 198 15.57 102.56 11.43
N LYS A 199 15.16 102.64 10.17
CA LYS A 199 15.31 103.86 9.33
C LYS A 199 14.24 104.92 9.62
N LEU A 200 13.09 104.52 10.19
CA LEU A 200 11.95 105.40 10.49
C LEU A 200 11.96 105.96 11.93
N LYS A 201 12.90 105.55 12.80
CA LYS A 201 13.08 106.11 14.15
C LYS A 201 14.18 107.19 14.18
N PRO A 202 13.84 108.50 14.18
CA PRO A 202 14.60 109.52 14.87
C PRO A 202 14.10 109.70 16.31
N GLU A 203 14.99 110.11 17.21
CA GLU A 203 14.91 110.17 18.67
C GLU A 203 13.55 110.38 19.35
N THR A 204 13.30 109.57 20.37
CA THR A 204 12.76 110.02 21.67
C THR A 204 13.26 109.06 22.74
N GLU A 205 14.38 109.40 23.38
CA GLU A 205 14.74 108.85 24.68
C GLU A 205 14.08 109.72 25.76
N SER A 206 13.38 109.10 26.72
CA SER A 206 13.60 109.34 28.16
C SER A 206 12.73 108.43 29.04
N ASP A 207 13.43 107.56 29.76
CA ASP A 207 13.33 107.30 31.21
C ASP A 207 12.12 106.59 31.84
N GLY A 208 12.41 105.70 32.81
CA GLY A 208 11.41 104.96 33.59
C GLY A 208 11.92 103.73 34.35
N LYS A 209 12.63 103.97 35.45
CA LYS A 209 13.06 103.03 36.52
C LYS A 209 11.87 102.41 37.29
N GLU A 210 11.97 101.12 37.67
CA GLU A 210 11.75 100.53 39.02
C GLU A 210 11.53 99.00 38.91
N ARG A 211 12.47 98.15 39.37
CA ARG A 211 12.65 97.54 40.72
C ARG A 211 11.63 96.42 41.05
N ALA A 212 12.11 95.17 41.08
CA ALA A 212 11.89 94.19 42.17
C ALA A 212 12.70 92.89 41.96
N GLN A 213 13.70 92.71 42.83
CA GLN A 213 14.26 91.44 43.34
C GLN A 213 13.14 90.63 44.07
N GLU A 214 13.16 89.33 44.40
CA GLU A 214 14.08 88.19 44.38
C GLU A 214 13.31 87.01 45.04
N GLY A 215 13.55 85.74 44.62
CA GLY A 215 13.26 84.49 45.36
C GLY A 215 11.78 84.11 45.59
N ARG A 216 11.38 82.88 45.90
CA ARG A 216 11.95 81.54 46.05
C ARG A 216 10.73 80.61 46.30
N GLU A 217 10.87 79.32 46.02
CA GLU A 217 10.17 78.19 46.68
C GLU A 217 8.69 77.83 46.36
N GLU A 218 8.56 76.53 46.02
CA GLU A 218 7.63 75.52 46.55
C GLU A 218 6.18 75.31 46.00
N ARG A 219 5.99 74.05 45.58
CA ARG A 219 4.79 73.20 45.36
C ARG A 219 3.82 73.19 46.57
N PRO A 220 2.75 72.34 46.68
CA PRO A 220 1.90 71.55 45.74
C PRO A 220 0.36 71.65 46.03
N ASP A 221 -0.50 71.03 45.21
CA ASP A 221 -1.54 70.03 45.62
C ASP A 221 -2.43 69.64 44.42
N ARG A 222 -2.37 68.37 43.93
CA ARG A 222 -3.16 67.18 44.33
C ARG A 222 -4.65 67.34 43.99
N ILE A 223 -5.19 66.55 43.07
CA ILE A 223 -5.79 65.19 43.26
C ILE A 223 -5.71 64.47 41.88
N PHE A 224 -4.95 63.36 41.68
CA PHE A 224 -5.27 61.93 41.94
C PHE A 224 -6.62 61.49 41.33
N THR A 225 -6.68 60.54 40.39
CA THR A 225 -6.88 59.09 40.60
C THR A 225 -6.49 58.39 39.26
N GLU A 226 -5.45 57.53 39.20
CA GLU A 226 -5.52 56.04 39.29
C GLU A 226 -6.26 55.44 38.06
N LEU A 227 -5.76 54.52 37.22
CA LEU A 227 -4.94 53.30 37.31
C LEU A 227 -4.42 53.05 35.85
N THR A 228 -3.29 52.41 35.51
CA THR A 228 -2.79 51.10 35.94
C THR A 228 -1.32 50.93 35.50
N LEU A 229 -0.53 50.37 36.41
CA LEU A 229 0.84 49.87 36.24
C LEU A 229 0.88 48.51 35.50
N GLY A 230 1.82 48.39 34.55
CA GLY A 230 2.57 47.15 34.24
C GLY A 230 1.85 46.00 33.50
N PRO A 231 2.59 45.06 32.87
CA PRO A 231 3.95 44.66 33.24
C PRO A 231 4.98 44.66 32.08
N ALA A 232 6.23 45.01 32.38
CA ALA A 232 7.40 44.29 31.83
C ALA A 232 7.49 42.92 32.55
N PRO A 233 8.19 41.86 32.09
CA PRO A 233 9.25 41.80 31.08
C PRO A 233 9.15 40.60 30.11
N GLY A 234 9.99 40.58 29.08
CA GLY A 234 10.17 39.41 28.22
C GLY A 234 11.52 39.49 27.50
N PRO A 235 12.57 38.82 28.00
CA PRO A 235 13.83 38.68 27.30
C PRO A 235 13.68 37.64 26.17
N ASN A 236 14.40 37.83 25.08
CA ASN A 236 14.97 36.80 24.17
C ASN A 236 15.07 37.33 22.73
N THR A 237 15.80 38.44 22.52
CA THR A 237 16.59 38.57 21.30
C THR A 237 17.88 37.82 21.54
N THR A 238 17.86 36.51 21.27
CA THR A 238 19.08 35.71 21.25
C THR A 238 19.91 36.19 20.07
N VAL A 239 20.90 37.04 20.34
CA VAL A 239 22.04 37.25 19.45
C VAL A 239 22.83 35.94 19.48
N THR A 240 22.47 34.99 18.61
CA THR A 240 23.29 33.79 18.42
C THR A 240 24.54 34.21 17.68
N ASN A 241 25.64 34.21 18.41
CA ASN A 241 26.98 34.37 17.88
C ASN A 241 27.17 33.34 16.75
N THR A 242 27.46 33.81 15.53
CA THR A 242 27.56 32.95 14.34
C THR A 242 28.66 31.90 14.47
N SER A 243 29.64 32.12 15.36
CA SER A 243 30.67 31.15 15.71
C SER A 243 30.16 29.97 16.56
N ASP A 244 29.21 30.17 17.48
CA ASP A 244 28.66 29.08 18.32
C ASP A 244 27.87 28.06 17.50
N LEU A 245 27.19 28.52 16.44
CA LEU A 245 26.48 27.65 15.51
C LEU A 245 27.44 26.83 14.64
N ASN A 246 28.62 27.37 14.34
CA ASN A 246 29.64 26.70 13.55
C ASN A 246 30.38 25.65 14.40
N ASP A 247 30.76 25.99 15.62
CA ASP A 247 31.37 25.05 16.58
C ASP A 247 30.38 23.94 16.94
N SER A 248 29.10 24.26 17.16
CA SER A 248 28.06 23.25 17.36
C SER A 248 27.90 22.33 16.15
N ARG A 249 27.99 22.86 14.93
CA ARG A 249 27.91 22.07 13.68
C ARG A 249 29.13 21.16 13.51
N GLU A 250 30.32 21.63 13.88
CA GLU A 250 31.56 20.85 13.83
C GLU A 250 31.60 19.75 14.90
N ILE A 251 31.17 20.04 16.14
CA ILE A 251 30.93 19.06 17.20
C ILE A 251 29.91 18.01 16.75
N ASN A 252 28.86 18.43 16.04
CA ASN A 252 27.88 17.50 15.46
C ASN A 252 28.51 16.60 14.39
N PHE A 253 29.49 17.04 13.61
CA PHE A 253 30.17 16.18 12.62
C PHE A 253 31.13 15.17 13.26
N GLU A 254 31.88 15.56 14.29
CA GLU A 254 32.71 14.61 15.04
C GLU A 254 31.86 13.57 15.77
N TYR A 255 30.75 14.00 16.39
CA TYR A 255 29.81 13.10 17.03
C TYR A 255 29.08 12.23 16.00
N LEU A 256 28.69 12.79 14.85
CA LEU A 256 28.05 12.03 13.77
C LEU A 256 28.96 10.94 13.23
N LYS A 257 30.26 11.22 13.04
CA LYS A 257 31.24 10.20 12.63
C LYS A 257 31.26 9.04 13.62
N HIS A 258 31.27 9.33 14.93
CA HIS A 258 31.21 8.30 15.96
C HIS A 258 29.88 7.54 15.94
N VAL A 259 28.74 8.24 15.84
CA VAL A 259 27.40 7.66 15.82
C VAL A 259 27.20 6.76 14.60
N VAL A 260 27.63 7.17 13.41
CA VAL A 260 27.56 6.36 12.18
C VAL A 260 28.45 5.12 12.27
N LEU A 261 29.68 5.28 12.74
CA LEU A 261 30.60 4.16 12.90
C LEU A 261 30.08 3.14 13.94
N LYS A 262 29.54 3.64 15.06
CA LYS A 262 28.90 2.82 16.10
C LYS A 262 27.64 2.16 15.55
N PHE A 263 26.81 2.87 14.78
CA PHE A 263 25.61 2.33 14.16
C PHE A 263 25.92 1.17 13.21
N MET A 264 26.95 1.30 12.38
CA MET A 264 27.40 0.22 11.48
C MET A 264 27.99 -0.99 12.23
N SER A 265 28.36 -0.83 13.50
CA SER A 265 29.03 -1.86 14.32
C SER A 265 28.19 -2.38 15.49
N SER A 266 26.99 -1.81 15.73
CA SER A 266 26.14 -2.10 16.90
C SER A 266 25.15 -3.25 16.65
N ARG A 267 24.61 -3.81 17.74
CA ARG A 267 23.57 -4.85 17.75
C ARG A 267 22.16 -4.24 17.74
N GLU A 268 21.15 -5.05 17.39
CA GLU A 268 19.76 -4.64 17.11
C GLU A 268 19.15 -3.62 18.09
N ALA A 269 19.31 -3.82 19.41
CA ALA A 269 18.72 -2.94 20.43
C ALA A 269 19.37 -1.54 20.51
N GLU A 270 20.66 -1.41 20.19
CA GLU A 270 21.38 -0.13 20.22
C GLU A 270 21.18 0.67 18.94
N ALA A 271 20.96 -0.03 17.82
CA ALA A 271 20.84 0.57 16.50
C ALA A 271 19.62 1.50 16.39
N TYR A 272 18.50 1.22 17.07
CA TYR A 272 17.35 2.14 17.11
C TYR A 272 17.63 3.44 17.85
N GLN A 273 18.40 3.39 18.94
CA GLN A 273 18.81 4.59 19.67
C GLN A 273 19.75 5.44 18.84
N LEU A 274 20.63 4.79 18.07
CA LEU A 274 21.54 5.45 17.15
C LEU A 274 20.81 6.04 15.94
N ILE A 275 19.76 5.39 15.42
CA ILE A 275 18.87 5.98 14.39
C ILE A 275 18.30 7.30 14.89
N ARG A 276 17.78 7.34 16.13
CA ARG A 276 17.28 8.59 16.72
C ARG A 276 18.36 9.67 16.86
N ALA A 277 19.57 9.29 17.24
CA ALA A 277 20.69 10.23 17.32
C ALA A 277 21.05 10.80 15.93
N VAL A 278 21.12 9.95 14.91
CA VAL A 278 21.39 10.37 13.52
C VAL A 278 20.25 11.25 13.00
N SER A 279 18.98 10.93 13.29
CA SER A 279 17.83 11.74 12.89
C SER A 279 17.92 13.18 13.40
N VAL A 280 18.33 13.35 14.66
CA VAL A 280 18.47 14.69 15.26
C VAL A 280 19.69 15.43 14.71
N LEU A 281 20.82 14.74 14.50
CA LEU A 281 22.05 15.37 13.99
C LEU A 281 21.95 15.78 12.52
N LEU A 282 21.22 15.01 11.72
CA LEU A 282 21.05 15.22 10.27
C LEU A 282 19.69 15.80 9.90
N ASN A 283 18.84 16.11 10.87
CA ASN A 283 17.48 16.63 10.69
C ASN A 283 16.63 15.75 9.75
N PHE A 284 16.58 14.45 9.99
CA PHE A 284 15.70 13.57 9.25
C PHE A 284 14.23 13.87 9.52
N THR A 285 13.43 13.72 8.48
CA THR A 285 11.99 13.62 8.57
C THR A 285 11.59 12.29 9.23
N GLY A 286 10.38 12.22 9.80
CA GLY A 286 9.88 10.97 10.39
C GLY A 286 9.84 9.81 9.39
N GLU A 287 9.60 10.11 8.11
CA GLU A 287 9.60 9.13 7.01
C GLU A 287 10.99 8.55 6.75
N GLU A 288 12.03 9.40 6.77
CA GLU A 288 13.42 8.97 6.61
C GLU A 288 13.91 8.14 7.81
N GLU A 289 13.51 8.52 9.02
CA GLU A 289 13.78 7.76 10.23
C GLU A 289 13.13 6.37 10.18
N ASP A 290 11.84 6.29 9.82
CA ASP A 290 11.11 5.04 9.76
C ASP A 290 11.58 4.12 8.62
N MET A 291 12.04 4.69 7.51
CA MET A 291 12.71 3.93 6.44
C MET A 291 13.98 3.25 6.95
N LEU A 292 14.78 3.93 7.79
CA LEU A 292 15.99 3.33 8.37
C LEU A 292 15.65 2.22 9.37
N LYS A 293 14.59 2.40 10.18
CA LYS A 293 14.08 1.34 11.07
C LYS A 293 13.63 0.11 10.28
N GLN A 294 12.81 0.29 9.25
CA GLN A 294 12.36 -0.81 8.38
C GLN A 294 13.51 -1.51 7.65
N THR A 295 14.52 -0.74 7.23
CA THR A 295 15.71 -1.29 6.57
C THR A 295 16.56 -2.12 7.53
N LEU A 296 16.68 -1.68 8.78
CA LEU A 296 17.35 -2.42 9.84
C LEU A 296 16.60 -3.73 10.16
N GLU A 297 15.29 -3.67 10.34
CA GLU A 297 14.41 -4.84 10.57
C GLU A 297 14.52 -5.85 9.41
N TYR A 298 14.49 -5.37 8.18
CA TYR A 298 14.66 -6.22 7.00
C TYR A 298 16.02 -6.92 6.98
N LYS A 299 17.10 -6.21 7.31
CA LYS A 299 18.45 -6.80 7.34
C LYS A 299 18.62 -7.84 8.43
N MET A 300 17.88 -7.71 9.54
CA MET A 300 17.96 -8.63 10.68
C MET A 300 16.92 -9.77 10.61
N SER A 301 15.86 -9.62 9.82
CA SER A 301 14.87 -10.67 9.59
C SER A 301 15.32 -11.66 8.51
N TRP A 302 15.20 -12.96 8.80
CA TRP A 302 15.38 -14.03 7.80
C TRP A 302 14.24 -14.05 6.76
N PHE A 303 13.10 -13.44 7.09
CA PHE A 303 11.93 -13.36 6.22
C PHE A 303 11.47 -11.91 6.11
N GLY A 304 11.66 -11.34 4.93
CA GLY A 304 11.18 -10.00 4.62
C GLY A 304 11.41 -9.68 3.16
N SER A 305 10.65 -8.71 2.66
CA SER A 305 10.90 -8.06 1.38
C SER A 305 11.71 -6.80 1.66
N LYS A 306 12.71 -6.49 0.81
CA LYS A 306 13.50 -5.28 0.97
C LYS A 306 12.56 -4.06 0.96
N PRO A 307 12.63 -3.16 1.96
CA PRO A 307 11.77 -1.99 2.00
C PRO A 307 11.98 -1.15 0.74
N SER A 308 10.87 -0.65 0.21
CA SER A 308 10.82 0.06 -1.07
C SER A 308 11.41 1.46 -0.91
N LEU A 309 12.48 1.77 -1.63
CA LEU A 309 13.12 3.10 -1.67
C LEU A 309 12.30 4.09 -2.51
N LYS A 310 10.99 4.21 -2.26
CA LYS A 310 10.14 5.19 -2.93
C LYS A 310 10.41 6.55 -2.28
N GLY A 311 11.22 7.39 -2.93
CA GLY A 311 11.45 8.77 -2.49
C GLY A 311 12.90 9.15 -2.20
N ILE A 312 13.89 8.27 -2.39
CA ILE A 312 15.29 8.71 -2.29
C ILE A 312 15.60 9.67 -3.43
N VAL A 313 15.68 10.95 -3.05
CA VAL A 313 16.42 11.98 -3.76
C VAL A 313 17.80 11.40 -4.07
N ARG A 314 18.08 11.27 -5.36
CA ARG A 314 19.41 11.06 -5.93
C ARG A 314 20.39 11.91 -5.13
N PRO A 315 21.49 11.38 -4.56
CA PRO A 315 22.40 12.20 -3.76
C PRO A 315 22.75 13.44 -4.57
N SER A 316 22.40 14.62 -4.02
CA SER A 316 22.70 15.92 -4.60
C SER A 316 24.21 16.14 -4.58
N VAL A 317 24.93 15.47 -5.47
CA VAL A 317 26.24 15.90 -5.94
C VAL A 317 25.94 16.92 -7.05
N SER A 318 25.89 18.18 -6.65
CA SER A 318 26.02 19.28 -7.60
C SER A 318 27.38 19.15 -8.30
N GLY A 319 27.36 18.81 -9.58
CA GLY A 319 28.54 18.73 -10.42
C GLY A 319 28.14 18.13 -11.76
N ALA A 320 28.12 18.95 -12.80
CA ALA A 320 27.73 18.57 -14.15
C ALA A 320 28.46 17.29 -14.61
N PRO A 321 27.83 16.44 -15.45
CA PRO A 321 28.54 15.32 -16.06
C PRO A 321 29.62 15.89 -16.98
N ALA A 322 30.89 15.71 -16.60
CA ALA A 322 32.00 15.91 -17.52
C ALA A 322 31.81 14.95 -18.69
N HIS A 323 31.62 15.55 -19.87
CA HIS A 323 31.65 14.89 -21.16
C HIS A 323 33.01 14.19 -21.31
N TRP A 324 33.01 12.87 -21.34
CA TRP A 324 34.18 12.10 -21.74
C TRP A 324 33.94 11.62 -23.18
N SER A 325 34.88 11.98 -24.05
CA SER A 325 35.01 11.48 -25.42
C SER A 325 35.48 10.03 -25.45
#